data_AF-A0A9D8QEP9-F1
#
_entry.id   AF-A0A9D8QEP9-F1
#
_cell.length_a   1.000
_cell.length_b   1.000
_cell.length_c   1.000
_cell.angle_alpha   90.00
_cell.angle_beta   90.00
_cell.angle_gamma   90.00
#
_symmetry.space_group_name_H-M   'P 1'
#
loop_
_entity.id
_entity.type
_entity.pdbx_description
1 polymer ?
#
loop_
_entity_poly.entity_id
_entity_poly.type
_entity_poly.pdbx_seq_one_letter_code
_entity_poly.pdbx_strand_id
1 'polypeptide(L)'
;MKLVTFEVRTPLGPFRRIGALLGGELGPRAQIADLTSSYAARLLEEGEPRATEAAEALLPPDMLAYLEGGERARHRAQQALEFARAGAAGGPRGETLVFSAADVRILSPLPRPRSIRDYSTYEEHMSTRRPEKPPVFYHAATCYKGNPEAVGGPDGPILYPAYTDWLDPELELACVVHKRGRNLSIAEAAEHIGGYTAPGPWGPAARWTSGSGSSRETWSRRGSRASGRSARRSSRRRTNGPRLLS
;
A
#
# COMPACT_ATOMS: atom_id res chain seq x y z
N MET A 1 -10.11 -2.82 -12.76
CA MET A 1 -9.80 -3.59 -11.54
C MET A 1 -9.27 -2.65 -10.47
N LYS A 2 -9.70 -2.77 -9.22
CA LYS A 2 -9.16 -2.00 -8.07
C LYS A 2 -8.22 -2.89 -7.28
N LEU A 3 -6.93 -2.59 -7.35
CA LEU A 3 -5.87 -3.40 -6.75
C LEU A 3 -5.62 -3.00 -5.30
N VAL A 4 -5.27 -3.97 -4.48
CA VAL A 4 -4.98 -3.82 -3.06
C VAL A 4 -3.76 -4.65 -2.71
N THR A 5 -2.90 -4.12 -1.85
CA THR A 5 -1.90 -4.93 -1.14
C THR A 5 -2.42 -5.21 0.25
N PHE A 6 -2.45 -6.47 0.64
CA PHE A 6 -2.90 -6.88 1.96
C PHE A 6 -1.94 -7.88 2.58
N GLU A 7 -2.05 -8.05 3.88
CA GLU A 7 -1.24 -8.98 4.66
C GLU A 7 -2.14 -9.94 5.43
N VAL A 8 -1.82 -11.22 5.30
CA VAL A 8 -2.42 -12.31 6.08
C VAL A 8 -1.45 -12.70 7.18
N ARG A 9 -1.93 -12.75 8.42
CA ARG A 9 -1.12 -13.20 9.56
C ARG A 9 -1.23 -14.72 9.70
N THR A 10 -0.08 -15.37 9.79
CA THR A 10 0.02 -16.81 10.02
C THR A 10 0.93 -17.10 11.20
N PRO A 11 0.93 -18.32 11.77
CA PRO A 11 1.90 -18.73 12.78
C PRO A 11 3.36 -18.63 12.35
N LEU A 12 3.64 -18.64 11.03
CA LEU A 12 4.99 -18.49 10.48
C LEU A 12 5.39 -17.04 10.20
N GLY A 13 4.47 -16.10 10.44
CA GLY A 13 4.66 -14.68 10.19
C GLY A 13 3.67 -14.10 9.17
N PRO A 14 3.82 -12.81 8.85
CA PRO A 14 2.99 -12.13 7.88
C PRO A 14 3.33 -12.51 6.44
N PHE A 15 2.30 -12.79 5.64
CA PHE A 15 2.43 -12.98 4.20
C PHE A 15 1.74 -11.82 3.48
N ARG A 16 2.52 -11.07 2.69
CA ARG A 16 2.00 -10.02 1.83
C ARG A 16 1.50 -10.61 0.52
N ARG A 17 0.34 -10.14 0.08
CA ARG A 17 -0.33 -10.59 -1.14
C ARG A 17 -0.79 -9.40 -1.98
N ILE A 18 -0.97 -9.66 -3.27
CA ILE A 18 -1.67 -8.76 -4.19
C ILE A 18 -3.10 -9.26 -4.34
N GLY A 19 -4.05 -8.34 -4.21
CA GLY A 19 -5.46 -8.63 -4.34
C GLY A 19 -6.19 -7.64 -5.22
N ALA A 20 -7.43 -7.97 -5.53
CA ALA A 20 -8.37 -7.09 -6.18
C ALA A 20 -9.74 -7.13 -5.51
N LEU A 21 -10.41 -5.98 -5.43
CA LEU A 21 -11.77 -5.92 -4.94
C LEU A 21 -12.72 -6.67 -5.89
N LEU A 22 -13.53 -7.59 -5.35
CA LEU A 22 -14.55 -8.28 -6.13
C LEU A 22 -15.63 -7.32 -6.64
N GLY A 23 -15.90 -6.24 -5.90
CA GLY A 23 -16.79 -5.15 -6.29
C GLY A 23 -16.73 -3.97 -5.32
N GLY A 24 -17.38 -2.87 -5.67
CA GLY A 24 -17.56 -1.71 -4.79
C GLY A 24 -16.28 -0.93 -4.47
N GLU A 25 -16.29 -0.28 -3.30
CA GLU A 25 -15.17 0.43 -2.71
C GLU A 25 -14.52 -0.40 -1.59
N LEU A 26 -13.27 -0.06 -1.27
CA LEU A 26 -12.61 -0.65 -0.11
C LEU A 26 -13.33 -0.19 1.17
N GLY A 27 -13.63 -1.15 2.05
CA GLY A 27 -14.26 -0.91 3.33
C GLY A 27 -14.42 -2.22 4.11
N PRO A 28 -14.98 -2.20 5.33
CA PRO A 28 -15.01 -3.36 6.21
C PRO A 28 -15.73 -4.59 5.65
N ARG A 29 -16.68 -4.40 4.73
CA ARG A 29 -17.44 -5.47 4.05
C ARG A 29 -16.87 -5.86 2.69
N ALA A 30 -15.82 -5.18 2.25
CA ALA A 30 -15.22 -5.44 0.95
C ALA A 30 -14.63 -6.85 0.92
N GLN A 31 -14.80 -7.50 -0.22
CA GLN A 31 -14.23 -8.82 -0.48
C GLN A 31 -13.06 -8.66 -1.44
N ILE A 32 -11.93 -9.28 -1.09
CA ILE A 32 -10.67 -9.17 -1.80
C ILE A 32 -10.32 -10.54 -2.35
N ALA A 33 -10.23 -10.66 -3.67
CA ALA A 33 -9.66 -11.84 -4.31
C ALA A 33 -8.14 -11.82 -4.18
N ASP A 34 -7.53 -12.89 -3.68
CA ASP A 34 -6.09 -13.12 -3.77
C ASP A 34 -5.75 -13.54 -5.19
N LEU A 35 -5.16 -12.62 -5.96
CA LEU A 35 -4.97 -12.82 -7.38
C LEU A 35 -4.00 -13.97 -7.69
N THR A 36 -2.93 -14.11 -6.92
CA THR A 36 -1.94 -15.17 -7.16
C THR A 36 -2.53 -16.55 -6.85
N SER A 37 -3.22 -16.71 -5.72
CA SER A 37 -3.86 -17.99 -5.37
C SER A 37 -5.02 -18.33 -6.30
N SER A 38 -5.83 -17.35 -6.69
CA SER A 38 -6.93 -17.56 -7.65
C SER A 38 -6.41 -17.95 -9.03
N TYR A 39 -5.29 -17.36 -9.47
CA TYR A 39 -4.66 -17.78 -10.73
C TYR A 39 -4.08 -19.19 -10.65
N ALA A 40 -3.47 -19.55 -9.52
CA ALA A 40 -3.00 -20.92 -9.28
C ALA A 40 -4.13 -21.95 -9.33
N ALA A 41 -5.27 -21.66 -8.69
CA ALA A 41 -6.45 -22.53 -8.75
C ALA A 41 -6.95 -22.71 -10.19
N ARG A 42 -7.02 -21.61 -10.96
CA ARG A 42 -7.40 -21.64 -12.38
C ARG A 42 -6.44 -22.49 -13.22
N LEU A 43 -5.13 -22.33 -13.03
CA LEU A 43 -4.13 -23.13 -13.75
C LEU A 43 -4.24 -24.62 -13.41
N LEU A 44 -4.54 -24.96 -12.16
CA LEU A 44 -4.77 -26.35 -11.76
C LEU A 44 -5.99 -26.95 -12.48
N GLU A 45 -7.09 -26.20 -12.60
CA GLU A 45 -8.26 -26.63 -13.39
C GLU A 45 -7.94 -26.80 -14.88
N GLU A 46 -6.99 -26.03 -15.41
CA GLU A 46 -6.48 -26.17 -16.78
C GLU A 46 -5.48 -27.32 -16.94
N GLY A 47 -5.18 -28.06 -15.87
CA GLY A 47 -4.30 -29.23 -15.89
C GLY A 47 -2.81 -28.91 -15.74
N GLU A 48 -2.44 -27.71 -15.27
CA GLU A 48 -1.04 -27.38 -14.96
C GLU A 48 -0.59 -28.08 -13.67
N PRO A 49 0.32 -29.07 -13.72
CA PRO A 49 0.74 -29.82 -12.54
C PRO A 49 1.50 -28.98 -11.50
N ARG A 50 2.14 -27.88 -11.91
CA ARG A 50 2.90 -26.98 -11.04
C ARG A 50 2.22 -25.61 -10.94
N ALA A 51 0.90 -25.63 -10.77
CA ALA A 51 0.06 -24.45 -10.85
C ALA A 51 0.45 -23.34 -9.86
N THR A 52 0.87 -23.70 -8.64
CA THR A 52 1.33 -22.75 -7.63
C THR A 52 2.60 -22.02 -8.08
N GLU A 53 3.65 -22.75 -8.47
CA GLU A 53 4.90 -22.13 -8.90
C GLU A 53 4.74 -21.35 -10.21
N ALA A 54 3.93 -21.86 -11.15
CA ALA A 54 3.60 -21.15 -12.37
C ALA A 54 2.88 -19.83 -12.06
N ALA A 55 1.91 -19.83 -11.14
CA ALA A 55 1.22 -18.61 -10.75
C ALA A 55 2.13 -17.60 -10.06
N GLU A 56 2.99 -18.03 -9.14
CA GLU A 56 3.95 -17.14 -8.46
C GLU A 56 4.94 -16.50 -9.43
N ALA A 57 5.33 -17.20 -10.51
CA ALA A 57 6.19 -16.66 -11.54
C ALA A 57 5.47 -15.70 -12.49
N LEU A 58 4.23 -16.02 -12.88
CA LEU A 58 3.49 -15.31 -13.93
C LEU A 58 2.61 -14.17 -13.41
N LEU A 59 2.18 -14.26 -12.15
CA LEU A 59 1.40 -13.29 -11.41
C LEU A 59 1.91 -13.22 -9.96
N PRO A 60 3.10 -12.61 -9.74
CA PRO A 60 3.73 -12.59 -8.43
C PRO A 60 2.85 -11.93 -7.35
N PRO A 61 2.92 -12.39 -6.09
CA PRO A 61 2.12 -11.84 -5.00
C PRO A 61 2.58 -10.45 -4.51
N ASP A 62 3.62 -9.88 -5.12
CA ASP A 62 4.17 -8.57 -4.82
C ASP A 62 3.72 -7.53 -5.86
N MET A 63 3.23 -6.37 -5.40
CA MET A 63 2.71 -5.33 -6.29
C MET A 63 3.77 -4.78 -7.24
N LEU A 64 5.02 -4.60 -6.80
CA LEU A 64 6.07 -4.09 -7.69
C LEU A 64 6.36 -5.10 -8.80
N ALA A 65 6.54 -6.37 -8.44
CA ALA A 65 6.77 -7.43 -9.41
C ALA A 65 5.59 -7.58 -10.40
N TYR A 66 4.35 -7.45 -9.92
CA TYR A 66 3.15 -7.38 -10.77
C TYR A 66 3.22 -6.22 -11.77
N LEU A 67 3.52 -5.01 -11.30
CA LEU A 67 3.60 -3.80 -12.14
C LEU A 67 4.71 -3.93 -13.20
N GLU A 68 5.83 -4.55 -12.86
CA GLU A 68 6.92 -4.86 -13.80
C GLU A 68 6.51 -5.87 -14.87
N GLY A 69 5.61 -6.80 -14.53
CA GLY A 69 5.03 -7.75 -15.48
C GLY A 69 4.10 -7.11 -16.53
N GLY A 70 3.70 -5.85 -16.33
CA GLY A 70 2.95 -5.04 -17.29
C GLY A 70 1.66 -5.71 -17.76
N GLU A 71 1.34 -5.56 -19.06
CA GLU A 71 0.09 -6.05 -19.64
C GLU A 71 -0.11 -7.56 -19.50
N ARG A 72 0.97 -8.35 -19.51
CA ARG A 72 0.89 -9.80 -19.34
C ARG A 72 0.45 -10.17 -17.93
N ALA A 73 1.00 -9.51 -16.90
CA ALA A 73 0.57 -9.74 -15.52
C ALA A 73 -0.85 -9.20 -15.29
N ARG A 74 -1.18 -8.03 -15.88
CA ARG A 74 -2.53 -7.44 -15.81
C ARG A 74 -3.60 -8.36 -16.41
N HIS A 75 -3.34 -8.95 -17.56
CA HIS A 75 -4.26 -9.91 -18.18
C HIS A 75 -4.51 -11.13 -17.28
N ARG A 76 -3.46 -11.67 -16.66
CA ARG A 76 -3.58 -12.80 -15.72
C ARG A 76 -4.32 -12.44 -14.45
N ALA A 77 -4.09 -11.24 -13.92
CA ALA A 77 -4.84 -10.74 -12.78
C ALA A 77 -6.33 -10.59 -13.09
N GLN A 78 -6.68 -10.17 -14.31
CA GLN A 78 -8.07 -10.12 -14.76
C GLN A 78 -8.69 -11.51 -14.81
N GLN A 79 -7.98 -12.50 -15.37
CA GLN A 79 -8.42 -13.91 -15.37
C GLN A 79 -8.61 -14.46 -13.95
N ALA A 80 -7.67 -14.16 -13.04
CA ALA A 80 -7.72 -14.57 -11.65
C ALA A 80 -8.91 -13.96 -10.90
N LEU A 81 -9.19 -12.68 -11.15
CA LEU A 81 -10.34 -11.99 -10.56
C LEU A 81 -11.67 -12.57 -11.06
N GLU A 82 -11.78 -12.86 -12.34
CA GLU A 82 -12.95 -13.52 -12.93
C GLU A 82 -13.16 -14.93 -12.35
N PHE A 83 -12.07 -15.69 -12.21
CA PHE A 83 -12.10 -17.00 -11.57
C PHE A 83 -12.58 -16.93 -10.12
N ALA A 84 -12.06 -15.98 -9.33
CA ALA A 84 -12.49 -15.77 -7.95
C ALA A 84 -13.98 -15.38 -7.86
N ARG A 85 -14.47 -14.56 -8.80
CA ARG A 85 -15.89 -14.17 -8.89
C ARG A 85 -16.82 -15.35 -9.19
N ALA A 86 -16.34 -16.37 -9.88
CA ALA A 86 -17.12 -17.56 -10.19
C ALA A 86 -17.36 -18.47 -8.96
N GLY A 87 -16.72 -18.18 -7.82
CA GLY A 87 -16.99 -18.88 -6.55
C GLY A 87 -16.20 -20.18 -6.35
N ALA A 88 -14.98 -20.27 -6.89
CA ALA A 88 -14.11 -21.42 -6.70
C ALA A 88 -13.81 -21.70 -5.21
N ALA A 89 -13.73 -22.99 -4.85
CA ALA A 89 -13.72 -23.45 -3.46
C ALA A 89 -12.41 -23.19 -2.70
N GLY A 90 -11.26 -23.14 -3.39
CA GLY A 90 -9.94 -22.99 -2.74
C GLY A 90 -8.76 -23.05 -3.71
N GLY A 91 -7.58 -22.70 -3.22
CA GLY A 91 -6.31 -22.83 -3.95
C GLY A 91 -5.82 -24.28 -4.06
N PRO A 92 -4.78 -24.54 -4.87
CA PRO A 92 -4.23 -25.89 -5.08
C PRO A 92 -3.85 -26.66 -3.82
N ARG A 93 -3.51 -25.96 -2.73
CA ARG A 93 -3.14 -26.56 -1.42
C ARG A 93 -4.15 -26.22 -0.33
N GLY A 94 -5.37 -25.83 -0.71
CA GLY A 94 -6.42 -25.40 0.21
C GLY A 94 -6.29 -23.93 0.66
N GLU A 95 -5.59 -23.09 -0.10
CA GLU A 95 -5.51 -21.65 0.20
C GLU A 95 -6.88 -20.97 0.09
N THR A 96 -7.14 -19.98 0.95
CA THR A 96 -8.27 -19.08 0.80
C THR A 96 -8.09 -18.19 -0.43
N LEU A 97 -9.11 -18.13 -1.30
CA LEU A 97 -9.08 -17.32 -2.52
C LEU A 97 -9.70 -15.93 -2.33
N VAL A 98 -10.66 -15.80 -1.42
CA VAL A 98 -11.38 -14.55 -1.17
C VAL A 98 -11.33 -14.24 0.31
N PHE A 99 -10.85 -13.05 0.64
CA PHE A 99 -10.72 -12.54 2.01
C PHE A 99 -11.74 -11.44 2.25
N SER A 100 -12.31 -11.41 3.45
CA SER A 100 -12.94 -10.19 3.97
C SER A 100 -11.86 -9.17 4.29
N ALA A 101 -12.06 -7.91 3.90
CA ALA A 101 -11.15 -6.82 4.24
C ALA A 101 -11.01 -6.62 5.76
N ALA A 102 -11.98 -7.05 6.56
CA ALA A 102 -11.91 -7.01 8.02
C ALA A 102 -10.96 -8.06 8.64
N ASP A 103 -10.67 -9.14 7.92
CA ASP A 103 -9.87 -10.26 8.43
C ASP A 103 -8.39 -10.17 8.04
N VAL A 104 -8.03 -9.16 7.23
CA VAL A 104 -6.67 -8.94 6.74
C VAL A 104 -6.22 -7.52 7.04
N ARG A 105 -4.90 -7.31 7.06
CA ARG A 105 -4.35 -5.97 7.22
C ARG A 105 -4.13 -5.34 5.85
N ILE A 106 -4.87 -4.27 5.56
CA ILE A 106 -4.67 -3.50 4.33
C ILE A 106 -3.39 -2.68 4.44
N LEU A 107 -2.58 -2.71 3.39
CA LEU A 107 -1.35 -1.93 3.27
C LEU A 107 -1.54 -0.83 2.22
N SER A 108 -0.59 0.11 2.14
CA SER A 108 -0.44 0.94 0.94
C SER A 108 -0.33 0.03 -0.29
N PRO A 109 -0.91 0.39 -1.45
CA PRO A 109 -0.73 -0.38 -2.68
C PRO A 109 0.74 -0.61 -3.04
N LEU A 110 1.62 0.32 -2.68
CA LEU A 110 3.06 0.19 -2.82
C LEU A 110 3.73 0.49 -1.47
N PRO A 111 3.91 -0.51 -0.59
CA PRO A 111 4.46 -0.26 0.75
C PRO A 111 5.94 0.17 0.75
N ARG A 112 6.67 -0.12 -0.32
CA ARG A 112 8.07 0.31 -0.51
C ARG A 112 8.32 0.61 -1.99
N PRO A 113 7.85 1.74 -2.53
CA PRO A 113 8.10 2.09 -3.92
C PRO A 113 9.60 2.29 -4.17
N ARG A 114 10.04 2.22 -5.42
CA ARG A 114 11.47 2.42 -5.76
C ARG A 114 11.91 3.88 -5.68
N SER A 115 10.99 4.79 -5.93
CA SER A 115 11.19 6.23 -5.88
C SER A 115 9.85 6.90 -5.63
N ILE A 116 9.89 8.01 -4.92
CA ILE A 116 8.74 8.91 -4.77
C ILE A 116 9.16 10.28 -5.26
N ARG A 117 8.31 10.91 -6.07
CA ARG A 117 8.47 12.27 -6.55
C ARG A 117 7.21 13.02 -6.18
N ASP A 118 7.35 13.95 -5.25
CA ASP A 118 6.26 14.83 -4.86
C ASP A 118 6.41 16.15 -5.61
N TYR A 119 5.36 16.50 -6.34
CA TYR A 119 5.32 17.60 -7.30
C TYR A 119 4.46 18.75 -6.77
N SER A 120 5.01 19.95 -6.82
CA SER A 120 4.26 21.17 -6.47
C SER A 120 3.53 21.70 -7.71
N THR A 121 2.42 21.06 -8.08
CA THR A 121 1.64 21.42 -9.29
C THR A 121 0.33 22.14 -9.00
N TYR A 122 -0.12 22.17 -7.74
CA TYR A 122 -1.34 22.88 -7.34
C TYR A 122 -1.04 24.36 -7.06
N GLU A 123 -1.40 25.21 -8.02
CA GLU A 123 -1.14 26.66 -7.96
C GLU A 123 -1.77 27.34 -6.74
N GLU A 124 -3.01 26.99 -6.39
CA GLU A 124 -3.70 27.57 -5.25
C GLU A 124 -2.97 27.24 -3.93
N HIS A 125 -2.62 25.97 -3.73
CA HIS A 125 -1.81 25.54 -2.58
C HIS A 125 -0.50 26.33 -2.50
N MET A 126 0.21 26.48 -3.62
CA MET A 126 1.48 27.21 -3.65
C MET A 126 1.32 28.70 -3.38
N SER A 127 0.21 29.32 -3.80
CA SER A 127 -0.07 30.74 -3.57
C SER A 127 -0.17 31.10 -2.08
N THR A 128 -0.55 30.14 -1.23
CA THR A 128 -0.59 30.34 0.24
C THR A 128 0.80 30.59 0.85
N ARG A 129 1.85 30.00 0.26
CA ARG A 129 3.24 30.09 0.73
C ARG A 129 4.08 31.04 -0.14
N ARG A 130 3.74 31.18 -1.42
CA ARG A 130 4.42 31.98 -2.44
C ARG A 130 3.39 32.63 -3.38
N PRO A 131 2.87 33.81 -3.04
CA PRO A 131 1.87 34.51 -3.86
C PRO A 131 2.39 34.81 -5.27
N GLU A 132 3.64 35.29 -5.35
CA GLU A 132 4.35 35.48 -6.62
C GLU A 132 5.15 34.23 -6.98
N LYS A 133 4.94 33.72 -8.20
CA LYS A 133 5.57 32.49 -8.67
C LYS A 133 6.68 32.81 -9.67
N PRO A 134 7.86 32.21 -9.53
CA PRO A 134 8.90 32.36 -10.54
C PRO A 134 8.42 31.75 -11.87
N PRO A 135 8.80 32.28 -13.04
CA PRO A 135 8.35 31.77 -14.34
C PRO A 135 8.53 30.25 -14.52
N VAL A 136 9.61 29.69 -13.96
CA VAL A 136 9.88 28.24 -14.00
C VAL A 136 8.73 27.36 -13.48
N PHE A 137 7.91 27.87 -12.55
CA PHE A 137 6.75 27.15 -12.02
C PHE A 137 5.77 26.73 -13.13
N TYR A 138 5.58 27.59 -14.14
CA TYR A 138 4.68 27.32 -15.26
C TYR A 138 5.33 26.55 -16.43
N HIS A 139 6.65 26.38 -16.38
CA HIS A 139 7.41 25.69 -17.44
C HIS A 139 7.95 24.31 -17.02
N ALA A 140 8.07 24.05 -15.73
CA ALA A 140 8.57 22.79 -15.21
C ALA A 140 7.82 22.40 -13.92
N ALA A 141 7.36 21.15 -13.87
CA ALA A 141 6.78 20.59 -12.65
C ALA A 141 7.91 20.35 -11.63
N THR A 142 8.10 21.30 -10.71
CA THR A 142 9.11 21.19 -9.66
C THR A 142 8.74 20.07 -8.70
N CYS A 143 9.70 19.21 -8.38
CA CYS A 143 9.53 18.13 -7.41
C CYS A 143 10.74 17.97 -6.52
N TYR A 144 10.54 17.28 -5.40
CA TYR A 144 11.62 16.74 -4.59
C TYR A 144 11.51 15.21 -4.49
N LYS A 145 12.61 14.58 -4.04
CA LYS A 145 12.64 13.13 -3.78
C LYS A 145 12.02 12.87 -2.41
N GLY A 146 10.90 12.16 -2.39
CA GLY A 146 10.33 11.64 -1.14
C GLY A 146 11.12 10.44 -0.62
N ASN A 147 10.90 10.07 0.65
CA ASN A 147 11.51 8.90 1.28
C ASN A 147 10.66 7.63 0.99
N PRO A 148 11.14 6.67 0.18
CA PRO A 148 10.37 5.46 -0.12
C PRO A 148 10.20 4.50 1.06
N GLU A 149 11.00 4.65 2.12
CA GLU A 149 10.89 3.85 3.35
C GLU A 149 9.87 4.42 4.36
N ALA A 150 9.33 5.62 4.10
CA ALA A 150 8.39 6.30 4.98
C ALA A 150 6.92 6.13 4.53
N VAL A 151 6.60 5.04 3.82
CA VAL A 151 5.23 4.79 3.34
C VAL A 151 4.44 4.00 4.37
N GLY A 152 3.41 4.63 4.94
CA GLY A 152 2.44 4.03 5.84
C GLY A 152 1.29 3.33 5.11
N GLY A 153 0.65 2.37 5.77
CA GLY A 153 -0.66 1.85 5.35
C GLY A 153 -1.81 2.76 5.77
N PRO A 154 -3.03 2.56 5.25
CA PRO A 154 -4.19 3.40 5.54
C PRO A 154 -4.53 3.47 7.04
N ASP A 155 -4.36 2.35 7.76
CA ASP A 155 -4.62 2.26 9.20
C ASP A 155 -3.32 2.20 10.03
N GLY A 156 -2.19 2.55 9.40
CA GLY A 156 -0.89 2.55 10.06
C GLY A 156 -0.75 3.71 11.05
N PRO A 157 -0.03 3.53 12.17
CA PRO A 157 0.25 4.64 13.07
C PRO A 157 1.17 5.65 12.39
N ILE A 158 0.88 6.94 12.57
CA ILE A 158 1.80 8.02 12.24
C ILE A 158 2.60 8.37 13.49
N LEU A 159 3.92 8.22 13.39
CA LEU A 159 4.81 8.55 14.49
C LEU A 159 4.97 10.07 14.55
N TYR A 160 4.45 10.67 15.62
CA TYR A 160 4.60 12.09 15.88
C TYR A 160 6.05 12.41 16.26
N PRO A 161 6.80 13.22 15.48
CA PRO A 161 8.19 13.52 15.78
C PRO A 161 8.31 14.39 17.01
N ALA A 162 9.25 14.04 17.88
CA ALA A 162 9.40 14.67 19.18
C ALA A 162 9.83 16.15 19.13
N TYR A 163 10.30 16.63 17.97
CA TYR A 163 10.84 17.98 17.79
C TYR A 163 9.81 19.03 17.35
N THR A 164 8.55 18.64 17.12
CA THR A 164 7.48 19.57 16.72
C THR A 164 6.26 19.40 17.62
N ASP A 165 5.43 20.43 17.69
CA ASP A 165 4.06 20.40 18.23
C ASP A 165 3.01 20.63 17.13
N TRP A 166 3.45 20.73 15.87
CA TRP A 166 2.62 20.92 14.69
C TRP A 166 2.82 19.80 13.67
N LEU A 167 1.69 19.37 13.12
CA LEU A 167 1.57 18.38 12.06
C LEU A 167 0.65 18.96 10.98
N ASP A 168 1.16 19.04 9.76
CA ASP A 168 0.44 19.60 8.60
C ASP A 168 0.14 18.48 7.59
N PRO A 169 -1.12 18.05 7.46
CA PRO A 169 -1.48 17.06 6.47
C PRO A 169 -1.56 17.68 5.08
N GLU A 170 -1.00 17.00 4.07
CA GLU A 170 -1.10 17.39 2.67
C GLU A 170 -1.99 16.37 1.94
N LEU A 171 -3.07 16.86 1.31
CA LEU A 171 -3.92 16.03 0.45
C LEU A 171 -3.33 16.01 -0.96
N GLU A 172 -2.99 14.82 -1.43
CA GLU A 172 -2.37 14.64 -2.73
C GLU A 172 -3.09 13.56 -3.56
N LEU A 173 -2.81 13.55 -4.86
CA LEU A 173 -3.13 12.47 -5.78
C LEU A 173 -1.81 11.88 -6.30
N ALA A 174 -1.56 10.60 -6.02
CA ALA A 174 -0.37 9.91 -6.51
C ALA A 174 -0.67 9.18 -7.82
N CYS A 175 0.20 9.39 -8.80
CA CYS A 175 0.26 8.64 -10.05
C CYS A 175 1.33 7.54 -9.94
N VAL A 176 0.95 6.30 -10.22
CA VAL A 176 1.87 5.15 -10.22
C VAL A 176 2.39 4.94 -11.63
N VAL A 177 3.70 5.13 -11.83
CA VAL A 177 4.37 4.85 -13.11
C VAL A 177 4.95 3.43 -13.07
N HIS A 178 4.55 2.60 -14.02
CA HIS A 178 4.94 1.17 -14.04
C HIS A 178 5.86 0.79 -15.21
N LYS A 179 5.84 1.56 -16.30
CA LYS A 179 6.62 1.29 -17.52
C LYS A 179 7.82 2.22 -17.62
N ARG A 180 8.99 1.66 -17.93
CA ARG A 180 10.23 2.43 -18.16
C ARG A 180 10.11 3.22 -19.47
N GLY A 181 10.58 4.45 -19.46
CA GLY A 181 10.60 5.32 -20.63
C GLY A 181 11.63 6.44 -20.49
N ARG A 182 11.90 7.16 -21.59
CA ARG A 182 12.81 8.30 -21.63
C ARG A 182 12.31 9.28 -22.69
N ASN A 183 12.31 10.57 -22.37
CA ASN A 183 11.89 11.65 -23.28
C ASN A 183 10.53 11.39 -23.93
N LEU A 184 9.57 10.94 -23.12
CA LEU A 184 8.24 10.57 -23.59
C LEU A 184 7.47 11.83 -24.04
N SER A 185 6.76 11.72 -25.16
CA SER A 185 5.68 12.63 -25.48
C SER A 185 4.55 12.52 -24.47
N ILE A 186 3.64 13.50 -24.46
CA ILE A 186 2.46 13.48 -23.58
C ILE A 186 1.60 12.24 -23.82
N ALA A 187 1.41 11.85 -25.08
CA ALA A 187 0.62 10.68 -25.45
C ALA A 187 1.27 9.39 -24.94
N GLU A 188 2.58 9.23 -25.13
CA GLU A 188 3.32 8.07 -24.62
C GLU A 188 3.34 8.04 -23.09
N ALA A 189 3.45 9.19 -22.42
CA ALA A 189 3.46 9.25 -20.96
C ALA A 189 2.20 8.65 -20.33
N ALA A 190 1.03 8.82 -20.96
CA ALA A 190 -0.23 8.25 -20.48
C ALA A 190 -0.19 6.71 -20.44
N GLU A 191 0.45 6.08 -21.42
CA GLU A 191 0.60 4.61 -21.48
C GLU A 191 1.54 4.04 -20.40
N HIS A 192 2.28 4.91 -19.70
CA HIS A 192 3.20 4.49 -18.64
C HIS A 192 2.57 4.55 -17.25
N ILE A 193 1.33 5.04 -17.14
CA ILE A 193 0.58 5.15 -15.90
C ILE A 193 -0.10 3.82 -15.60
N GLY A 194 0.31 3.18 -14.50
CA GLY A 194 -0.22 1.91 -14.03
C GLY A 194 -1.47 2.07 -13.17
N GLY A 195 -1.71 3.28 -12.67
CA GLY A 195 -2.89 3.63 -11.89
C GLY A 195 -2.69 4.87 -11.05
N TYR A 196 -3.71 5.17 -10.25
CA TYR A 196 -3.70 6.28 -9.32
C TYR A 196 -4.06 5.79 -7.92
N THR A 197 -3.57 6.50 -6.91
CA THR A 197 -3.93 6.27 -5.52
C THR A 197 -3.95 7.59 -4.77
N ALA A 198 -4.74 7.68 -3.71
CA ALA A 198 -4.67 8.80 -2.78
C ALA A 198 -3.68 8.41 -1.67
N PRO A 199 -2.48 9.01 -1.60
CA PRO A 199 -1.70 8.92 -0.36
C PRO A 199 -2.58 9.49 0.76
N GLY A 200 -2.56 8.83 1.92
CA GLY A 200 -3.27 9.36 3.09
C GLY A 200 -2.81 10.78 3.41
N PRO A 201 -3.56 11.54 4.22
CA PRO A 201 -3.26 12.94 4.54
C PRO A 201 -1.86 13.18 5.14
N TRP A 202 -1.15 12.11 5.50
CA TRP A 202 0.18 12.12 6.10
C TRP A 202 1.20 11.43 5.19
N GLY A 203 1.06 11.62 3.87
CA GLY A 203 1.88 11.00 2.85
C GLY A 203 3.39 11.17 3.07
N PRO A 204 4.23 10.58 2.21
CA PRO A 204 5.70 10.68 2.32
C PRO A 204 6.22 12.13 2.31
N ALA A 205 5.35 13.08 1.97
CA ALA A 205 5.53 14.51 1.95
C ALA A 205 5.21 15.24 3.26
N ALA A 206 4.76 14.56 4.33
CA ALA A 206 4.44 15.19 5.61
C ALA A 206 5.56 16.17 6.00
N ARG A 207 5.27 17.46 5.79
CA ARG A 207 6.33 18.46 5.77
C ARG A 207 6.58 18.90 7.19
N TRP A 208 7.71 18.48 7.72
CA TRP A 208 8.18 18.87 9.04
C TRP A 208 8.80 20.27 8.98
N THR A 209 7.99 21.33 9.06
CA THR A 209 8.52 22.69 9.14
C THR A 209 8.79 23.07 10.61
N SER A 210 10.04 23.40 10.93
CA SER A 210 10.35 24.23 12.10
C SER A 210 10.15 25.69 11.71
N GLY A 211 8.95 26.24 11.87
CA GLY A 211 8.70 27.64 11.54
C GLY A 211 7.30 28.12 11.92
N SER A 212 7.25 29.23 12.66
CA SER A 212 6.05 29.97 13.03
C SER A 212 5.39 30.60 11.80
N GLY A 213 4.42 29.92 11.20
CA GLY A 213 3.65 30.44 10.07
C GLY A 213 2.18 30.08 10.22
N SER A 214 1.32 31.09 10.34
CA SER A 214 -0.10 30.96 10.62
C SER A 214 -0.90 30.65 9.35
N SER A 215 -1.36 29.41 9.21
CA SER A 215 -2.59 29.08 8.48
C SER A 215 -3.35 28.02 9.27
N ARG A 216 -4.57 28.39 9.64
CA ARG A 216 -5.56 27.64 10.44
C ARG A 216 -6.03 26.46 9.58
N GLU A 217 -6.03 25.19 9.98
CA GLU A 217 -6.42 24.55 11.24
C GLU A 217 -5.30 23.66 11.77
N THR A 218 -4.99 23.79 13.05
CA THR A 218 -3.83 23.14 13.65
C THR A 218 -4.23 22.27 14.84
N TRP A 219 -3.80 21.01 14.82
CA TRP A 219 -4.04 20.06 15.89
C TRP A 219 -2.80 20.00 16.79
N SER A 220 -2.92 20.53 18.01
CA SER A 220 -1.85 20.51 19.03
C SER A 220 -1.89 19.26 19.90
N ARG A 221 -0.76 18.87 20.47
CA ARG A 221 -0.51 17.63 21.22
C ARG A 221 -1.27 17.47 22.57
N ARG A 222 -2.34 18.23 22.83
CA ARG A 222 -3.02 18.20 24.13
C ARG A 222 -3.98 17.00 24.25
N GLY A 223 -3.47 15.88 24.76
CA GLY A 223 -4.32 14.78 25.21
C GLY A 223 -3.61 13.47 25.55
N SER A 224 -2.66 13.45 26.49
CA SER A 224 -2.39 12.25 27.33
C SER A 224 -1.28 12.50 28.36
N ARG A 225 -1.66 13.07 29.52
CA ARG A 225 -0.91 12.87 30.77
C ARG A 225 -1.89 12.70 31.91
N ALA A 226 -2.20 11.45 32.23
CA ALA A 226 -2.54 11.03 33.58
C ALA A 226 -1.76 9.76 33.87
N SER A 227 -0.71 9.93 34.67
CA SER A 227 0.24 8.93 35.14
C SER A 227 -0.38 8.05 36.24
N GLY A 228 -0.15 6.74 36.17
CA GLY A 228 -0.36 5.81 37.27
C GLY A 228 0.71 4.72 37.25
N ARG A 229 1.75 4.88 38.09
CA ARG A 229 2.77 3.86 38.37
C ARG A 229 2.13 2.65 39.06
N SER A 230 2.54 1.42 38.73
CA SER A 230 3.41 0.63 39.63
C SER A 230 3.85 -0.67 38.97
N ALA A 231 5.14 -0.95 39.08
CA ALA A 231 5.73 -2.25 38.77
C ALA A 231 5.52 -3.18 39.97
N ARG A 232 5.09 -4.41 39.73
CA ARG A 232 5.33 -5.54 40.65
C ARG A 232 5.80 -6.76 39.86
N ARG A 233 7.07 -7.10 40.05
CA ARG A 233 7.60 -8.45 39.85
C ARG A 233 6.87 -9.41 40.80
N SER A 234 6.45 -10.56 40.31
CA SER A 234 6.37 -11.77 41.14
C SER A 234 6.70 -13.01 40.32
N SER A 235 7.20 -14.00 41.04
CA SER A 235 8.09 -15.07 40.62
C SER A 235 7.38 -16.38 40.26
N ARG A 236 8.00 -17.13 39.33
CA ARG A 236 8.10 -18.62 39.23
C ARG A 236 6.87 -19.48 39.59
N ARG A 237 6.47 -20.34 38.63
CA ARG A 237 6.69 -21.81 38.72
C ARG A 237 6.42 -22.51 37.38
N ARG A 238 7.20 -23.57 37.13
CA ARG A 238 7.21 -24.48 35.97
C ARG A 238 6.18 -25.61 36.15
N THR A 239 5.74 -26.19 35.01
CA THR A 239 5.55 -27.64 34.66
C THR A 239 4.59 -27.70 33.46
N ASN A 240 4.58 -28.61 32.48
CA ASN A 240 5.46 -29.65 31.93
C ASN A 240 4.80 -30.09 30.60
N GLY A 241 5.60 -30.41 29.57
CA GLY A 241 5.22 -31.30 28.45
C GLY A 241 5.15 -30.67 27.04
N PRO A 242 5.39 -31.43 25.95
CA PRO A 242 6.21 -32.64 25.79
C PRO A 242 7.55 -32.34 25.08
N ARG A 243 8.53 -33.23 25.26
CA ARG A 243 9.82 -33.21 24.58
C ARG A 243 9.69 -33.90 23.22
N LEU A 244 10.08 -33.23 22.14
CA LEU A 244 10.35 -33.86 20.85
C LEU A 244 11.83 -34.27 20.82
N LEU A 245 12.10 -35.54 20.53
CA LEU A 245 13.41 -36.07 20.17
C LEU A 245 13.28 -36.63 18.75
N SER A 246 14.25 -36.24 17.90
CA SER A 246 14.59 -36.77 16.56
C SER A 246 13.43 -37.08 15.61
#